data_AF-A0A9P5XYB9-F1
#
_entry.id   AF-A0A9P5XYB9-F1
#
_cell.length_a   1.000
_cell.length_b   1.000
_cell.length_c   1.000
_cell.angle_alpha   90.00
_cell.angle_beta   90.00
_cell.angle_gamma   90.00
#
_symmetry.space_group_name_H-M   'P 1'
#
loop_
_entity.id
_entity.type
_entity.pdbx_description
1 polymer ?
#
loop_
_entity_poly.entity_id
_entity_poly.type
_entity_poly.pdbx_seq_one_letter_code
_entity_poly.pdbx_strand_id
1 'polypeptide(L)'
;MASGFSYGGGRSRCFTYWQEFSKCYAQTDEPAECRPQSEDYLECLHKPKEVARAKLVQDEFIRKAQASAKEGQKAADVLADGAIVGLGLIQRSAEGQHK
;
A
#
# COMPACT_ATOMS: atom_id res chain seq x y z
N MET A 1 -17.50 24.94 8.88
CA MET A 1 -17.22 23.59 8.35
C MET A 1 -15.71 23.36 8.39
N ALA A 2 -15.23 22.35 9.12
CA ALA A 2 -13.80 22.00 9.15
C ALA A 2 -13.42 21.07 7.98
N SER A 3 -13.95 21.36 6.78
CA SER A 3 -13.74 20.57 5.57
C SER A 3 -12.30 20.76 5.07
N GLY A 4 -11.36 20.02 5.67
CA GLY A 4 -9.96 19.99 5.21
C GLY A 4 -8.90 19.89 6.30
N PHE A 5 -9.25 20.03 7.58
CA PHE A 5 -8.28 19.97 8.68
C PHE A 5 -8.11 18.56 9.25
N SER A 6 -6.87 18.20 9.56
CA SER A 6 -6.48 16.97 10.25
C SER A 6 -6.61 17.16 11.77
N TYR A 7 -6.56 16.05 12.51
CA TYR A 7 -6.52 16.04 13.97
C TYR A 7 -5.37 16.89 14.55
N GLY A 8 -4.23 16.96 13.85
CA GLY A 8 -3.08 17.80 14.23
C GLY A 8 -3.17 19.27 13.81
N GLY A 9 -4.34 19.76 13.38
CA GLY A 9 -4.54 21.15 12.93
C GLY A 9 -3.95 21.48 11.55
N GLY A 10 -3.17 20.57 10.95
CA GLY A 10 -2.66 20.70 9.59
C GLY A 10 -3.66 20.28 8.51
N ARG A 11 -3.22 20.27 7.25
CA ARG A 11 -3.99 19.76 6.11
C ARG A 11 -4.29 18.26 6.30
N SER A 12 -5.51 17.84 6.02
CA SER A 12 -5.90 16.42 6.05
C SER A 12 -5.16 15.62 4.95
N ARG A 13 -5.06 14.30 5.16
CA ARG A 13 -4.32 13.38 4.26
C ARG A 13 -4.71 13.51 2.78
N CYS A 14 -6.01 13.69 2.51
CA CYS A 14 -6.56 13.76 1.16
C CYS A 14 -6.88 15.19 0.69
N PHE A 15 -6.39 16.21 1.42
CA PHE A 15 -6.72 17.60 1.12
C PHE A 15 -6.21 18.06 -0.26
N THR A 16 -5.05 17.57 -0.70
CA THR A 16 -4.51 17.93 -2.03
C THR A 16 -5.42 17.47 -3.15
N TYR A 17 -5.93 16.23 -3.10
CA TYR A 17 -6.86 15.71 -4.10
C TYR A 17 -8.20 16.47 -4.08
N TRP A 18 -8.69 16.81 -2.89
CA TRP A 18 -9.88 17.66 -2.75
C TRP A 18 -9.68 19.05 -3.37
N GLN A 19 -8.48 19.64 -3.20
CA GLN A 19 -8.15 20.94 -3.76
C GLN A 19 -8.13 20.90 -5.30
N GLU A 20 -7.56 19.84 -5.90
CA GLU A 20 -7.56 19.66 -7.36
C GLU A 20 -8.97 19.44 -7.92
N PHE A 21 -9.80 18.63 -7.23
CA PHE A 21 -11.20 18.49 -7.59
C PHE A 21 -11.95 19.82 -7.49
N SER A 22 -11.77 20.56 -6.39
CA SER A 22 -12.42 21.86 -6.18
C SER A 22 -12.00 22.89 -7.22
N LYS A 23 -10.73 22.87 -7.63
CA LYS A 23 -10.20 23.73 -8.68
C LYS A 23 -10.84 23.41 -10.03
N CYS A 24 -10.92 22.14 -10.39
CA CYS A 24 -11.59 21.72 -11.62
C CYS A 24 -13.08 22.11 -11.60
N TYR A 25 -13.77 21.78 -10.51
CA TYR A 25 -15.21 22.01 -10.37
C TYR A 25 -15.58 23.50 -10.41
N ALA A 26 -14.71 24.38 -9.90
CA ALA A 26 -14.91 25.83 -9.96
C ALA A 26 -14.62 26.43 -11.36
N GLN A 27 -14.00 25.68 -12.27
CA GLN A 27 -13.57 26.15 -13.60
C GLN A 27 -14.44 25.61 -14.75
N THR A 28 -15.37 24.70 -14.48
CA THR A 28 -16.22 24.07 -15.49
C THR A 28 -17.70 24.25 -15.15
N ASP A 29 -18.53 24.43 -16.18
CA ASP A 29 -20.00 24.38 -16.07
C ASP A 29 -20.53 22.94 -16.13
N GLU A 30 -19.70 22.00 -16.59
CA GLU A 30 -20.04 20.58 -16.71
C GLU A 30 -19.27 19.75 -15.67
N PRO A 31 -19.92 19.31 -14.57
CA PRO A 31 -19.29 18.53 -13.51
C PRO A 31 -18.67 17.20 -13.98
N ALA A 32 -19.18 16.64 -15.08
CA ALA A 32 -18.69 15.36 -15.61
C ALA A 32 -17.23 15.41 -16.06
N GLU A 33 -16.73 16.58 -16.47
CA GLU A 33 -15.34 16.79 -16.89
C GLU A 33 -14.34 16.62 -15.72
N CYS A 34 -14.79 16.83 -14.48
CA CYS A 34 -13.96 16.70 -13.28
C CYS A 34 -13.98 15.30 -12.65
N ARG A 35 -14.51 14.31 -13.39
CA ARG A 35 -14.54 12.92 -12.95
C ARG A 35 -13.17 12.37 -12.54
N PRO A 36 -12.08 12.55 -13.30
CA PRO A 36 -10.77 12.03 -12.92
C PRO A 36 -10.32 12.52 -11.53
N GLN A 37 -10.46 13.82 -11.27
CA GLN A 37 -10.09 14.44 -9.98
C GLN A 37 -11.01 13.97 -8.85
N SER A 38 -12.30 13.78 -9.14
CA SER A 38 -13.25 13.23 -8.17
C SER A 38 -12.91 11.77 -7.81
N GLU A 39 -12.50 10.97 -8.79
CA GLU A 39 -12.11 9.58 -8.58
C GLU A 39 -10.83 9.48 -7.73
N ASP A 40 -9.84 10.33 -7.98
CA ASP A 40 -8.61 10.37 -7.19
C ASP A 40 -8.88 10.78 -5.74
N TYR A 41 -9.79 11.74 -5.52
CA TYR A 41 -10.21 12.12 -4.17
C TYR A 41 -10.89 10.96 -3.43
N LEU A 42 -11.83 10.26 -4.09
CA LEU A 42 -12.52 9.10 -3.53
C LEU A 42 -11.59 7.89 -3.33
N GLU A 43 -10.60 7.73 -4.21
CA GLU A 43 -9.54 6.74 -4.06
C GLU A 43 -8.74 7.02 -2.78
N CYS A 44 -8.29 8.25 -2.55
CA CYS A 44 -7.52 8.57 -1.35
C CYS A 44 -8.31 8.32 -0.05
N LEU A 45 -9.62 8.60 -0.07
CA LEU A 45 -10.51 8.43 1.09
C LEU A 45 -10.74 6.95 1.42
N HIS A 46 -11.10 6.14 0.42
CA HIS A 46 -11.62 4.79 0.62
C HIS A 46 -10.68 3.67 0.16
N LYS A 47 -9.66 4.00 -0.63
CA LYS A 47 -8.65 3.09 -1.17
C LYS A 47 -9.20 1.84 -1.87
N PRO A 48 -10.32 1.89 -2.63
CA PRO A 48 -10.89 0.68 -3.22
C PRO A 48 -9.95 0.04 -4.24
N LYS A 49 -9.32 0.86 -5.09
CA LYS A 49 -8.37 0.41 -6.13
C LYS A 49 -7.10 -0.18 -5.48
N GLU A 50 -6.56 0.49 -4.46
CA GLU A 50 -5.39 0.00 -3.74
C GLU A 50 -5.64 -1.29 -2.97
N VAL A 51 -6.77 -1.41 -2.26
CA VAL A 51 -7.15 -2.64 -1.54
C VAL A 51 -7.34 -3.80 -2.52
N ALA A 52 -7.99 -3.57 -3.67
CA ALA A 52 -8.15 -4.59 -4.69
C ALA A 52 -6.79 -5.04 -5.25
N ARG A 53 -5.90 -4.10 -5.56
CA ARG A 53 -4.55 -4.41 -6.04
C ARG A 53 -3.74 -5.19 -5.01
N ALA A 54 -3.77 -4.79 -3.74
CA ALA A 54 -3.06 -5.46 -2.67
C ALA A 54 -3.50 -6.91 -2.51
N LYS A 55 -4.81 -7.19 -2.63
CA LYS A 55 -5.35 -8.57 -2.65
C LYS A 55 -4.82 -9.38 -3.81
N LEU A 56 -4.84 -8.83 -5.03
CA LEU A 56 -4.28 -9.53 -6.21
C LEU A 56 -2.80 -9.87 -6.04
N VAL A 57 -2.01 -8.93 -5.50
CA VAL A 57 -0.58 -9.17 -5.23
C VAL A 57 -0.40 -10.24 -4.17
N GLN A 58 -1.21 -10.21 -3.10
CA GLN A 58 -1.19 -11.20 -2.04
C GLN A 58 -1.55 -12.60 -2.55
N ASP A 59 -2.60 -12.70 -3.36
CA ASP A 59 -3.07 -13.98 -3.94
C ASP A 59 -2.00 -14.58 -4.85
N GLU A 60 -1.36 -13.76 -5.69
CA GLU A 60 -0.24 -14.20 -6.53
C GLU A 60 0.99 -14.62 -5.71
N PHE A 61 1.28 -13.91 -4.63
CA PHE A 61 2.35 -14.29 -3.71
C PHE A 61 2.08 -15.66 -3.07
N ILE A 62 0.85 -15.88 -2.56
CA ILE A 62 0.44 -17.17 -1.98
C ILE A 62 0.51 -18.28 -3.03
N ARG A 63 0.03 -18.03 -4.26
CA ARG A 63 0.09 -19.01 -5.36
C ARG A 63 1.52 -19.45 -5.66
N LYS A 64 2.46 -18.49 -5.74
CA LYS A 64 3.88 -18.77 -5.96
C LYS A 64 4.50 -19.51 -4.79
N ALA A 65 4.21 -19.10 -3.56
CA ALA A 65 4.70 -19.75 -2.34
C ALA A 65 4.21 -21.21 -2.23
N GLN A 66 2.96 -21.49 -2.62
CA GLN A 66 2.42 -22.85 -2.65
C GLN A 66 3.06 -23.71 -3.75
N ALA A 67 3.34 -23.14 -4.92
CA ALA A 67 4.05 -23.84 -5.99
C ALA A 67 5.48 -24.20 -5.56
N SER A 68 6.23 -23.24 -5.00
CA SER A 68 7.60 -23.47 -4.51
C SER A 68 7.65 -24.45 -3.34
N ALA A 69 6.63 -24.46 -2.48
CA ALA A 69 6.52 -25.43 -1.38
C ALA A 69 6.29 -26.88 -1.90
N LYS A 70 5.54 -27.05 -2.98
CA LYS A 70 5.31 -28.37 -3.61
C LYS A 70 6.52 -28.89 -4.37
N GLU A 71 7.35 -27.99 -4.90
CA GLU A 71 8.59 -28.32 -5.63
C GLU A 71 9.80 -28.60 -4.71
N GLY A 72 9.60 -28.64 -3.39
CA GLY A 72 10.59 -29.16 -2.44
C GLY A 72 11.76 -28.22 -2.13
N GLN A 73 11.74 -26.96 -2.59
CA GLN A 73 12.75 -25.99 -2.18
C GLN A 73 12.35 -25.31 -0.87
N LYS A 74 13.08 -25.68 0.20
CA LYS A 74 13.28 -24.97 1.47
C LYS A 74 12.22 -23.90 1.80
N ALA A 75 11.09 -24.34 2.36
CA ALA A 75 10.07 -23.46 2.95
C ALA A 75 10.65 -22.45 3.97
N ALA A 76 11.82 -22.74 4.54
CA ALA A 76 12.56 -21.86 5.44
C ALA A 76 13.15 -20.60 4.76
N ASP A 77 13.57 -20.67 3.50
CA ASP A 77 14.16 -19.51 2.79
C ASP A 77 13.07 -18.53 2.30
N VAL A 78 11.89 -19.04 1.90
CA VAL A 78 10.75 -18.20 1.48
C VAL A 78 10.10 -17.44 2.65
N LEU A 79 10.10 -18.02 3.84
CA LEU A 79 9.65 -17.35 5.08
C LEU A 79 10.69 -16.34 5.61
N ALA A 80 11.98 -16.57 5.33
CA ALA A 80 13.04 -15.62 5.64
C ALA A 80 13.00 -14.39 4.71
N ASP A 81 12.72 -14.56 3.43
CA ASP A 81 12.66 -13.45 2.47
C ASP A 81 11.38 -12.59 2.58
N GLY A 82 10.36 -13.06 3.31
CA GLY A 82 9.12 -12.34 3.56
C GLY A 82 9.25 -11.27 4.65
N ALA A 83 9.92 -10.15 4.36
CA ALA A 83 9.92 -8.86 5.10
C ALA A 83 10.26 -8.84 6.61
N ILE A 84 10.28 -9.97 7.32
CA ILE A 84 10.55 -10.06 8.76
C ILE A 84 12.06 -10.06 9.04
N VAL A 85 12.89 -10.47 8.06
CA VAL A 85 14.36 -10.47 8.20
C VAL A 85 14.98 -9.07 8.11
N GLY A 86 14.24 -8.07 7.60
CA GLY A 86 14.71 -6.67 7.53
C GLY A 86 14.84 -5.95 8.88
N LEU A 87 14.35 -6.54 9.98
CA LEU A 87 14.40 -5.95 11.32
C LEU A 87 15.59 -6.44 12.17
N GLY A 88 16.46 -7.29 11.62
CA GLY A 88 17.69 -7.72 12.30
C GLY A 88 17.48 -8.56 13.56
N LEU A 89 16.30 -9.18 13.73
CA LEU A 89 15.90 -9.89 14.96
C LEU A 89 16.37 -11.36 15.03
N ILE A 90 17.11 -11.86 14.04
CA ILE A 90 17.73 -13.18 14.10
C ILE A 90 19.25 -13.01 13.92
N GLN A 91 19.99 -13.12 15.01
CA GLN A 91 21.42 -13.40 14.97
C GLN A 91 21.58 -14.86 14.54
N ARG A 92 22.07 -15.10 13.33
CA ARG A 92 22.47 -16.45 12.90
C ARG A 92 23.67 -16.84 13.76
N SER A 93 23.46 -17.77 14.70
CA SER A 93 24.47 -18.32 15.58
C SER A 93 25.70 -18.72 14.76
N ALA A 94 26.84 -18.05 15.01
CA ALA A 94 28.13 -18.48 14.50
C ALA A 94 28.54 -19.75 15.27
N GLU A 95 28.38 -20.91 14.65
CA GLU A 95 29.12 -22.11 15.04
C GLU A 95 30.62 -21.86 14.83
N GLY A 96 31.42 -22.28 15.80
CA GLY A 96 32.77 -21.77 16.02
C GLY A 96 33.88 -22.29 15.11
N GLN A 97 35.03 -21.63 15.22
CA GLN A 97 36.40 -22.16 15.09
C GLN A 97 37.42 -21.03 15.31
N HIS A 98 38.15 -21.09 16.43
CA HIS A 98 39.58 -20.80 16.63
C HIS A 98 39.87 -20.25 18.05
N LYS A 99 40.16 -21.17 18.97
CA LYS A 99 41.35 -21.09 19.82
C LYS A 99 41.87 -22.50 20.05
#